data_AF-A0A6P0YGK7-F1
#
_entry.id   AF-A0A6P0YGK7-F1
#
_cell.length_a   1.000
_cell.length_b   1.000
_cell.length_c   1.000
_cell.angle_alpha   90.00
_cell.angle_beta   90.00
_cell.angle_gamma   90.00
#
_symmetry.space_group_name_H-M   'P 1'
#
loop_
_entity.id
_entity.type
_entity.pdbx_description
1 polymer ?
#
loop_
_entity_poly.entity_id
_entity_poly.type
_entity_poly.pdbx_seq_one_letter_code
_entity_poly.pdbx_strand_id
1 'polypeptide(L)'
;MDSSPNATINSSDEVDGVDTSEQTLTQENSETSLSASSKITDQAEIERLENLLSEKINNAWTIGVNEALIYRVTVASDGSIIGYKPINPAAADEVDKIPLPDLLNKQALGEENNQSIVEFKVLFQENGLLEVEPW
;
A
#
# COMPACT_ATOMS: atom_id res chain seq x y z
N MET A 1 -36.43 -15.72 -66.90
CA MET A 1 -35.96 -16.28 -65.62
C MET A 1 -35.08 -15.18 -65.07
N ASP A 2 -35.48 -14.40 -64.08
CA ASP A 2 -35.91 -14.80 -62.74
C ASP A 2 -36.58 -13.54 -62.12
N SER A 3 -37.89 -13.52 -61.87
CA SER A 3 -38.55 -13.88 -60.60
C SER A 3 -37.98 -13.17 -59.36
N SER A 4 -38.72 -12.17 -58.88
CA SER A 4 -38.75 -11.67 -57.50
C SER A 4 -39.06 -12.80 -56.48
N PRO A 5 -39.23 -12.59 -55.15
CA PRO A 5 -39.14 -11.35 -54.34
C PRO A 5 -38.56 -11.53 -52.90
N ASN A 6 -38.60 -10.42 -52.15
CA ASN A 6 -39.13 -10.28 -50.77
C ASN A 6 -38.16 -10.11 -49.59
N ALA A 7 -38.59 -9.25 -48.67
CA ALA A 7 -37.88 -8.69 -47.52
C ALA A 7 -38.06 -9.50 -46.20
N THR A 8 -37.17 -9.18 -45.24
CA THR A 8 -37.27 -9.36 -43.76
C THR A 8 -36.84 -10.75 -43.26
N ILE A 9 -35.84 -10.96 -42.36
CA ILE A 9 -35.51 -10.32 -41.06
C ILE A 9 -34.07 -10.67 -40.59
N ASN A 10 -33.42 -9.70 -39.91
CA ASN A 10 -32.68 -9.76 -38.62
C ASN A 10 -31.47 -10.70 -38.39
N SER A 11 -30.26 -10.13 -38.21
CA SER A 11 -29.60 -9.93 -36.88
C SER A 11 -28.08 -9.70 -37.04
N SER A 12 -27.70 -8.44 -36.90
CA SER A 12 -26.52 -7.89 -36.19
C SER A 12 -25.11 -8.45 -36.45
N ASP A 13 -24.39 -7.71 -37.32
CA ASP A 13 -23.03 -7.15 -37.21
C ASP A 13 -21.94 -7.99 -36.52
N GLU A 14 -20.99 -8.58 -37.28
CA GLU A 14 -19.77 -7.97 -37.85
C GLU A 14 -18.71 -7.56 -36.80
N VAL A 15 -17.54 -8.21 -36.83
CA VAL A 15 -16.25 -7.51 -36.94
C VAL A 15 -15.20 -8.42 -37.63
N ASP A 16 -14.88 -8.04 -38.86
CA ASP A 16 -13.74 -8.46 -39.65
C ASP A 16 -12.43 -7.86 -39.08
N GLY A 17 -11.30 -8.51 -39.35
CA GLY A 17 -10.02 -8.21 -38.72
C GLY A 17 -9.33 -6.95 -39.23
N VAL A 18 -8.45 -6.40 -38.39
CA VAL A 18 -7.29 -5.63 -38.83
C VAL A 18 -6.09 -5.97 -37.94
N ASP A 19 -5.04 -6.41 -38.63
CA ASP A 19 -3.67 -6.60 -38.18
C ASP A 19 -3.11 -5.31 -37.54
N THR A 20 -2.52 -5.40 -36.35
CA THR A 20 -1.67 -4.33 -35.81
C THR A 20 -0.45 -4.97 -35.18
N SER A 21 0.53 -5.20 -36.05
CA SER A 21 1.91 -5.39 -35.65
C SER A 21 2.53 -4.06 -35.20
N GLU A 22 3.42 -4.17 -34.22
CA GLU A 22 4.54 -3.26 -33.89
C GLU A 22 4.34 -2.15 -32.83
N GLN A 23 4.76 -2.52 -31.62
CA GLN A 23 5.89 -1.89 -30.91
C GLN A 23 5.89 -0.35 -30.82
N THR A 24 5.46 0.17 -29.66
CA THR A 24 6.24 1.17 -28.92
C THR A 24 5.66 1.37 -27.52
N LEU A 25 6.26 0.71 -26.53
CA LEU A 25 6.29 1.25 -25.17
C LEU A 25 7.77 1.26 -24.79
N THR A 26 8.45 2.26 -25.35
CA THR A 26 9.76 2.72 -24.94
C THR A 26 9.85 2.74 -23.42
N GLN A 27 10.68 1.84 -22.91
CA GLN A 27 11.36 1.97 -21.63
C GLN A 27 12.17 3.27 -21.64
N GLU A 28 11.58 4.37 -21.18
CA GLU A 28 12.34 5.51 -20.70
C GLU A 28 12.56 5.35 -19.20
N ASN A 29 13.65 4.67 -18.89
CA ASN A 29 14.30 4.71 -17.59
C ASN A 29 14.89 6.11 -17.37
N SER A 30 14.41 6.85 -16.37
CA SER A 30 15.22 7.60 -15.38
C SER A 30 14.41 8.73 -14.76
N GLU A 31 13.61 8.42 -13.74
CA GLU A 31 13.40 9.38 -12.66
C GLU A 31 13.61 8.66 -11.33
N THR A 32 14.83 8.81 -10.84
CA THR A 32 15.20 8.73 -9.42
C THR A 32 15.28 7.32 -8.82
N SER A 33 16.48 6.73 -8.93
CA SER A 33 16.99 5.79 -7.93
C SER A 33 17.00 6.48 -6.56
N LEU A 34 15.89 6.42 -5.83
CA LEU A 34 15.86 6.56 -4.38
C LEU A 34 14.99 5.42 -3.85
N SER A 35 15.62 4.50 -3.11
CA SER A 35 15.01 3.37 -2.39
C SER A 35 14.66 2.16 -3.27
N ALA A 36 15.65 1.31 -3.52
CA ALA A 36 15.45 -0.04 -4.04
C ALA A 36 14.82 -0.94 -2.96
N SER A 37 13.59 -0.64 -2.53
CA SER A 37 12.79 -1.50 -1.66
C SER A 37 11.58 -1.95 -2.45
N SER A 38 11.40 -3.26 -2.62
CA SER A 38 10.28 -3.82 -3.38
C SER A 38 8.98 -3.72 -2.57
N LYS A 39 7.85 -3.39 -3.19
CA LYS A 39 6.57 -3.41 -2.46
C LYS A 39 6.12 -4.87 -2.23
N ILE A 40 5.66 -5.20 -1.02
CA ILE A 40 4.98 -6.47 -0.71
C ILE A 40 3.56 -6.41 -1.26
N THR A 41 3.17 -7.42 -2.04
CA THR A 41 1.83 -7.52 -2.67
C THR A 41 1.09 -8.81 -2.33
N ASP A 42 1.71 -9.73 -1.61
CA ASP A 42 1.07 -10.97 -1.18
C ASP A 42 0.11 -10.67 -0.02
N GLN A 43 -1.18 -10.99 -0.20
CA GLN A 43 -2.23 -10.65 0.76
C GLN A 43 -2.01 -11.34 2.12
N ALA A 44 -1.57 -12.61 2.12
CA ALA A 44 -1.34 -13.34 3.36
C ALA A 44 -0.15 -12.77 4.14
N GLU A 45 0.89 -12.33 3.45
CA GLU A 45 2.03 -11.65 4.07
C GLU A 45 1.64 -10.25 4.58
N ILE A 46 0.81 -9.51 3.86
CA ILE A 46 0.28 -8.20 4.32
C ILE A 46 -0.51 -8.39 5.62
N GLU A 47 -1.45 -9.34 5.66
CA GLU A 47 -2.25 -9.63 6.87
C GLU A 47 -1.39 -10.09 8.04
N ARG A 48 -0.36 -10.90 7.78
CA ARG A 48 0.60 -11.31 8.80
C ARG A 48 1.35 -10.10 9.37
N LEU A 49 1.84 -9.20 8.50
CA LEU A 49 2.57 -8.00 8.92
C LEU A 49 1.66 -6.99 9.62
N GLU A 50 0.40 -6.89 9.23
CA GLU A 50 -0.63 -6.08 9.91
C GLU A 50 -0.81 -6.54 11.36
N ASN A 51 -1.01 -7.84 11.57
CA ASN A 51 -1.16 -8.43 12.89
C ASN A 51 0.10 -8.23 13.74
N LEU A 52 1.29 -8.48 13.18
CA LEU A 52 2.56 -8.26 13.88
C LEU A 52 2.76 -6.79 14.28
N LEU A 53 2.39 -5.86 13.39
CA LEU A 53 2.47 -4.43 13.67
C LEU A 53 1.50 -4.04 14.79
N SER A 54 0.25 -4.49 14.70
CA SER A 54 -0.80 -4.22 15.69
C SER A 54 -0.39 -4.74 17.07
N GLU A 55 0.03 -6.00 17.17
CA GLU A 55 0.50 -6.58 18.44
C GLU A 55 1.69 -5.83 19.02
N LYS A 56 2.68 -5.49 18.18
CA LYS A 56 3.90 -4.78 18.62
C LYS A 56 3.57 -3.41 19.19
N ILE A 57 2.73 -2.64 18.50
CA ILE A 57 2.33 -1.30 18.96
C ILE A 57 1.45 -1.42 20.21
N ASN A 58 0.46 -2.31 20.20
CA ASN A 58 -0.47 -2.48 21.32
C ASN A 58 0.24 -2.91 22.62
N ASN A 59 1.29 -3.74 22.52
CA ASN A 59 2.10 -4.12 23.69
C ASN A 59 2.95 -2.96 24.24
N ALA A 60 3.32 -1.99 23.40
CA ALA A 60 4.16 -0.86 23.81
C ALA A 60 3.36 0.40 24.17
N TRP A 61 2.13 0.53 23.68
CA TRP A 61 1.30 1.72 23.88
C TRP A 61 0.61 1.69 25.25
N THR A 62 1.07 2.54 26.15
CA THR A 62 0.58 2.60 27.55
C THR A 62 -0.05 3.93 27.92
N ILE A 63 0.12 4.96 27.08
CA ILE A 63 -0.28 6.35 27.35
C ILE A 63 -1.45 6.70 26.43
N GLY A 64 -2.60 7.07 26.98
CA GLY A 64 -3.73 7.53 26.17
C GLY A 64 -3.44 8.81 25.38
N VAL A 65 -4.16 8.99 24.27
CA VAL A 65 -4.10 10.19 23.42
C VAL A 65 -5.36 11.04 23.62
N ASN A 66 -5.26 12.36 23.42
CA ASN A 66 -6.40 13.26 23.58
C ASN A 66 -7.19 13.47 22.29
N GLU A 67 -6.58 13.14 21.16
CA GLU A 67 -7.19 13.19 19.84
C GLU A 67 -6.74 11.96 19.04
N ALA A 68 -7.50 11.61 18.01
CA ALA A 68 -7.10 10.58 17.06
C ALA A 68 -5.76 10.91 16.39
N LEU A 69 -4.76 10.04 16.52
CA LEU A 69 -3.45 10.22 15.87
C LEU A 69 -3.32 9.23 14.71
N ILE A 70 -3.15 9.76 13.49
CA ILE A 70 -3.04 8.96 12.26
C ILE A 70 -1.60 8.99 11.78
N TYR A 71 -1.02 7.81 11.61
CA TYR A 71 0.32 7.64 11.06
C TYR A 71 0.29 6.73 9.85
N ARG A 72 1.17 6.99 8.89
CA ARG A 72 1.60 6.01 7.91
C ARG A 72 2.87 5.36 8.43
N VAL A 73 2.88 4.05 8.53
CA VAL A 73 3.99 3.27 9.09
C VAL A 73 4.53 2.33 8.01
N THR A 74 5.82 2.40 7.76
CA THR A 74 6.53 1.54 6.80
C THR A 74 7.13 0.36 7.56
N VAL A 75 6.77 -0.84 7.13
CA VAL A 75 7.19 -2.10 7.74
C VAL A 75 7.91 -2.95 6.71
N ALA A 76 9.01 -3.55 7.10
CA ALA A 76 9.77 -4.48 6.27
C ALA A 76 9.19 -5.91 6.34
N SER A 77 9.57 -6.78 5.42
CA SER A 77 9.11 -8.17 5.37
C SER A 77 9.44 -9.03 6.61
N ASP A 78 10.35 -8.57 7.48
CA ASP A 78 10.64 -9.20 8.77
C ASP A 78 9.73 -8.69 9.91
N GLY A 79 8.84 -7.74 9.63
CA GLY A 79 7.99 -7.06 10.63
C GLY A 79 8.68 -5.92 11.36
N SER A 80 9.90 -5.52 10.97
CA SER A 80 10.58 -4.34 11.51
C SER A 80 9.89 -3.05 11.06
N ILE A 81 9.63 -2.14 12.00
CA ILE A 81 9.18 -0.79 11.65
C ILE A 81 10.41 -0.01 11.22
N ILE A 82 10.45 0.40 9.96
CA ILE A 82 11.60 1.11 9.37
C ILE A 82 11.31 2.58 9.13
N GLY A 83 10.05 2.99 9.16
CA GLY A 83 9.67 4.39 9.04
C GLY A 83 8.27 4.65 9.56
N TYR A 84 8.00 5.90 9.92
CA TYR A 84 6.66 6.37 10.18
C TYR A 84 6.54 7.86 9.85
N LYS A 85 5.34 8.31 9.52
CA LYS A 85 5.04 9.71 9.22
C LYS A 85 3.66 10.09 9.76
N PRO A 86 3.51 11.22 10.46
CA PRO A 86 2.20 11.72 10.87
C PRO A 86 1.39 12.16 9.65
N ILE A 87 0.09 11.87 9.66
CA ILE A 87 -0.86 12.20 8.58
C ILE A 87 -1.74 13.38 8.95
N ASN A 88 -2.15 13.50 10.22
CA ASN A 88 -2.91 14.64 10.73
C ASN A 88 -2.06 15.52 11.68
N PRO A 89 -2.43 16.79 11.91
CA PRO A 89 -1.67 17.70 12.76
C PRO A 89 -1.45 17.18 14.19
N ALA A 90 -2.48 16.61 14.82
CA ALA A 90 -2.38 16.06 16.18
C ALA A 90 -1.29 14.98 16.28
N ALA A 91 -1.12 14.14 15.25
CA ALA A 91 -0.06 13.14 15.20
C ALA A 91 1.34 13.76 15.11
N ALA A 92 1.49 14.96 14.54
CA ALA A 92 2.78 15.65 14.58
C ALA A 92 3.06 16.24 15.98
N ASP A 93 2.02 16.72 16.66
CA ASP A 93 2.13 17.38 17.96
C ASP A 93 2.28 16.39 19.13
N GLU A 94 1.72 15.19 19.02
CA GLU A 94 1.68 14.18 20.10
C GLU A 94 2.57 12.96 19.84
N VAL A 95 3.61 13.07 19.01
CA VAL A 95 4.51 11.95 18.66
C VAL A 95 5.16 11.28 19.88
N ASP A 96 5.41 12.03 20.96
CA ASP A 96 6.01 11.51 22.20
C ASP A 96 5.02 10.67 23.05
N LYS A 97 3.73 10.63 22.69
CA LYS A 97 2.72 9.83 23.42
C LYS A 97 2.50 8.44 22.86
N ILE A 98 3.10 8.13 21.72
CA ILE A 98 2.96 6.84 21.04
C ILE A 98 4.30 6.11 21.02
N PRO A 99 4.31 4.77 20.93
CA PRO A 99 5.55 4.00 20.99
C PRO A 99 6.33 3.96 19.66
N LEU A 100 5.84 4.55 18.56
CA LEU A 100 6.50 4.44 17.25
C LEU A 100 7.97 4.91 17.22
N PRO A 101 8.36 6.02 17.90
CA PRO A 101 9.77 6.44 17.95
C PRO A 101 10.70 5.39 18.54
N ASP A 102 10.24 4.68 19.58
CA ASP A 102 11.00 3.64 20.27
C ASP A 102 11.03 2.31 19.51
N LEU A 103 10.00 2.04 18.70
CA LEU A 103 9.89 0.83 17.89
C LEU A 103 10.64 0.89 16.55
N LEU A 104 11.20 2.06 16.20
CA LEU A 104 11.91 2.27 14.94
C LEU A 104 13.21 1.47 14.87
N ASN A 105 13.29 0.52 13.95
CA ASN A 105 14.49 -0.26 13.69
C ASN A 105 15.42 0.49 12.71
N LYS A 106 16.33 1.28 13.26
CA LYS A 106 17.34 2.01 12.48
C LYS A 106 18.36 1.13 11.76
N GLN A 107 18.54 -0.12 12.18
CA GLN A 107 19.48 -1.04 11.50
C GLN A 107 18.91 -1.57 10.19
N ALA A 108 17.58 -1.68 10.12
CA ALA A 108 16.86 -2.08 8.91
C ALA A 108 16.80 -0.97 7.84
N LEU A 109 17.21 0.27 8.16
CA LEU A 109 17.26 1.41 7.23
C LEU A 109 18.51 1.48 6.34
N GLY A 110 19.47 0.55 6.46
CA GLY A 110 20.69 0.54 5.66
C GLY A 110 20.43 0.40 4.15
N GLU A 111 21.17 1.16 3.33
CA GLU A 111 21.02 1.22 1.86
C GLU A 111 21.24 -0.13 1.15
N GLU A 112 21.91 -1.08 1.82
CA GLU A 112 22.15 -2.45 1.34
C GLU A 112 20.95 -3.38 1.54
N ASN A 113 19.92 -2.92 2.26
CA ASN A 113 18.76 -3.70 2.59
C ASN A 113 17.73 -3.51 1.47
N ASN A 114 17.90 -4.22 0.34
CA ASN A 114 16.87 -4.32 -0.70
C ASN A 114 15.72 -5.21 -0.21
N GLN A 115 15.10 -4.79 0.90
CA GLN A 115 14.03 -5.49 1.60
C GLN A 115 12.68 -5.09 1.03
N SER A 116 11.77 -6.05 0.98
CA SER A 116 10.41 -5.77 0.60
C SER A 116 9.69 -5.05 1.74
N ILE A 117 8.89 -4.04 1.41
CA ILE A 117 8.20 -3.19 2.37
C ILE A 117 6.70 -3.13 2.09
N VAL A 118 5.94 -2.86 3.15
CA VAL A 118 4.50 -2.55 3.11
C VAL A 118 4.27 -1.32 3.98
N GLU A 119 3.21 -0.59 3.68
CA GLU A 119 2.81 0.58 4.45
C GLU A 119 1.43 0.35 5.04
N PHE A 120 1.26 0.76 6.28
CA PHE A 120 0.01 0.66 7.01
C PHE A 120 -0.44 2.04 7.48
N LYS A 121 -1.75 2.28 7.49
CA LYS A 121 -2.35 3.36 8.27
C LYS A 121 -2.54 2.85 9.69
N VAL A 122 -1.98 3.56 10.65
CA VAL A 122 -2.13 3.27 12.08
C VAL A 122 -2.89 4.43 12.72
N LEU A 123 -4.01 4.11 13.36
CA LEU A 123 -4.86 5.06 14.07
C LEU A 123 -4.83 4.75 15.56
N PHE A 124 -4.28 5.67 16.34
CA PHE A 124 -4.36 5.68 17.80
C PHE A 124 -5.60 6.46 18.21
N GLN A 125 -6.59 5.81 18.81
CA GLN A 125 -7.83 6.44 19.25
C GLN A 125 -7.78 6.86 20.72
N GLU A 126 -8.56 7.89 21.06
CA GLU A 126 -8.68 8.44 22.42
C GLU A 126 -9.18 7.42 23.45
N ASN A 127 -9.96 6.43 23.01
CA ASN A 127 -10.48 5.34 23.84
C ASN A 127 -9.44 4.23 24.11
N GLY A 128 -8.20 4.37 23.64
CA GLY A 128 -7.15 3.36 23.77
C GLY A 128 -7.26 2.22 22.75
N LEU A 129 -8.11 2.35 21.72
CA LEU A 129 -8.16 1.40 20.61
C LEU A 129 -7.11 1.73 19.55
N LEU A 130 -6.45 0.69 19.06
CA LEU A 130 -5.52 0.75 17.95
C LEU A 130 -6.18 0.13 16.72
N GLU A 131 -6.22 0.87 15.62
CA GLU A 131 -6.60 0.33 14.31
C GLU A 131 -5.38 0.35 13.38
N VAL A 132 -5.17 -0.76 12.67
CA VAL A 132 -4.12 -0.91 11.67
C VAL A 132 -4.80 -1.41 10.41
N GLU A 133 -4.52 -0.77 9.28
CA GLU A 133 -5.01 -1.20 7.98
C GLU A 133 -3.94 -1.02 6.91
N PRO A 134 -3.92 -1.85 5.84
CA PRO A 134 -3.06 -1.63 4.69
C PRO A 134 -3.31 -0.27 4.02
N TRP A 135 -2.26 0.40 3.55
CA TRP A 135 -2.32 1.71 2.88
C TRP A 135 -2.60 1.63 1.37
#